data_AF-A0A1H2ZTC3-F1
#
_entry.id   AF-A0A1H2ZTC3-F1
#
_cell.length_a   1.000
_cell.length_b   1.000
_cell.length_c   1.000
_cell.angle_alpha   90.00
_cell.angle_beta   90.00
_cell.angle_gamma   90.00
#
_symmetry.space_group_name_H-M   'P 1'
#
loop_
_entity.id
_entity.type
_entity.pdbx_description
1 polymer ?
#
loop_
_entity_poly.entity_id
_entity_poly.type
_entity_poly.pdbx_seq_one_letter_code
_entity_poly.pdbx_strand_id
1 'polypeptide(L)'
;MHQSISLGLAIATRLPHTVVSQDWLLSESCLRRRIGDADVMGEQLNHLAEVALHENISIQVMPFDAETSTGGISFAFTLLQIPSHGIAADLEFVYIESFDDARYLDAKEAVAAYTTLWNRIQAAALGPKESLKVIRSVGQQYSE
;
A
#
# COMPACT_ATOMS: atom_id res chain seq x y z
N MET A 1 24.53 46.84 -30.08
CA MET A 1 24.48 46.24 -28.74
C MET A 1 24.36 44.73 -28.94
N HIS A 2 25.35 44.00 -28.44
CA HIS A 2 25.65 42.61 -28.78
C HIS A 2 24.58 41.59 -28.35
N GLN A 3 24.61 40.47 -29.06
CA GLN A 3 23.81 39.25 -29.00
C GLN A 3 23.80 38.54 -27.63
N SER A 4 22.73 37.79 -27.32
CA SER A 4 22.72 36.32 -27.41
C SER A 4 21.59 35.66 -26.59
N ILE A 5 21.00 34.65 -27.22
CA ILE A 5 20.01 33.70 -26.73
C ILE A 5 20.67 32.72 -25.75
N SER A 6 19.98 32.33 -24.65
CA SER A 6 20.24 31.06 -23.97
C SER A 6 18.94 30.26 -23.86
N LEU A 7 18.90 29.26 -24.73
CA LEU A 7 17.94 28.17 -24.79
C LEU A 7 18.35 27.11 -23.74
N GLY A 8 17.38 26.57 -23.00
CA GLY A 8 17.40 25.17 -22.53
C GLY A 8 18.23 24.83 -21.30
N LEU A 9 17.54 24.58 -20.19
CA LEU A 9 17.76 23.34 -19.42
C LEU A 9 16.50 22.98 -18.62
N ALA A 10 15.50 22.41 -19.30
CA ALA A 10 14.59 21.50 -18.61
C ALA A 10 15.41 20.24 -18.32
N ILE A 11 15.99 20.15 -17.12
CA ILE A 11 16.46 18.85 -16.62
C ILE A 11 15.19 18.07 -16.31
N ALA A 12 14.68 17.33 -17.31
CA ALA A 12 13.85 16.17 -17.01
C ALA A 12 14.80 15.16 -16.36
N THR A 13 14.97 15.29 -15.04
CA THR A 13 15.69 14.30 -14.26
C THR A 13 14.87 13.04 -14.36
N ARG A 14 15.31 12.07 -15.16
CA ARG A 14 14.88 10.69 -15.01
C ARG A 14 15.31 10.31 -13.61
N LEU A 15 14.38 10.36 -12.64
CA LEU A 15 14.65 9.89 -11.30
C LEU A 15 15.22 8.47 -11.46
N PRO A 16 16.43 8.21 -10.94
CA PRO A 16 17.02 6.88 -11.01
C PRO A 16 15.98 5.94 -10.43
N HIS A 17 15.61 4.88 -11.18
CA HIS A 17 14.62 3.86 -10.84
C HIS A 17 14.40 3.79 -9.33
N THR A 18 13.50 4.63 -8.80
CA THR A 18 13.25 4.66 -7.38
C THR A 18 12.50 3.37 -7.17
N VAL A 19 13.16 2.39 -6.56
CA VAL A 19 12.49 1.15 -6.17
C VAL A 19 11.47 1.60 -5.13
N VAL A 20 10.22 1.76 -5.57
CA VAL A 20 9.12 2.09 -4.69
C VAL A 20 8.79 0.80 -3.97
N SER A 21 9.19 0.72 -2.69
CA SER A 21 8.71 -0.30 -1.79
C SER A 21 7.24 -0.04 -1.49
N GLN A 22 6.43 -1.10 -1.59
CA GLN A 22 4.99 -1.04 -1.35
C GLN A 22 4.64 -2.02 -0.25
N ASP A 23 4.14 -1.48 0.86
CA ASP A 23 3.61 -2.28 1.95
C ASP A 23 2.08 -2.30 1.86
N TRP A 24 1.50 -3.50 1.93
CA TRP A 24 0.07 -3.74 1.88
C TRP A 24 -0.38 -4.40 3.17
N LEU A 25 -1.36 -3.81 3.84
CA LEU A 25 -2.02 -4.38 5.01
C LEU A 25 -3.46 -4.73 4.63
N LEU A 26 -3.74 -6.03 4.58
CA LEU A 26 -5.04 -6.56 4.15
C LEU A 26 -5.77 -7.16 5.35
N SER A 27 -7.06 -6.92 5.48
CA SER A 27 -7.91 -7.75 6.35
C SER A 27 -8.06 -9.14 5.72
N GLU A 28 -8.12 -10.20 6.55
CA GLU A 28 -8.48 -11.55 6.09
C GLU A 28 -9.81 -11.58 5.33
N SER A 29 -10.72 -10.63 5.60
CA SER A 29 -11.97 -10.49 4.84
C SER A 29 -11.74 -10.24 3.34
N CYS A 30 -10.63 -9.61 2.94
CA CYS A 30 -10.27 -9.42 1.54
C CYS A 30 -9.96 -10.73 0.83
N LEU A 31 -9.53 -11.76 1.57
CA LEU A 31 -9.20 -13.07 1.01
C LEU A 31 -10.44 -13.99 0.93
N ARG A 32 -11.42 -13.76 1.81
CA ARG A 32 -12.57 -14.67 2.00
C ARG A 32 -13.90 -14.14 1.44
N ARG A 33 -14.00 -12.84 1.18
CA ARG A 33 -15.18 -12.27 0.55
C ARG A 33 -15.15 -12.61 -0.93
N ARG A 34 -15.98 -13.56 -1.36
CA ARG A 34 -16.06 -13.97 -2.76
C ARG A 34 -16.56 -12.80 -3.62
N ILE A 35 -15.73 -12.37 -4.57
CA ILE A 35 -16.07 -11.43 -5.63
C ILE A 35 -16.00 -12.20 -6.94
N GLY A 36 -17.11 -12.27 -7.68
CA GLY A 36 -17.24 -13.20 -8.81
C GLY A 36 -17.52 -14.63 -8.35
N ASP A 37 -17.00 -15.60 -9.09
CA ASP A 37 -17.10 -17.03 -8.77
C ASP A 37 -15.87 -17.55 -7.99
N ALA A 38 -15.83 -18.85 -7.75
CA ALA A 38 -14.74 -19.49 -6.99
C ALA A 38 -13.44 -19.52 -7.80
N ASP A 39 -13.51 -19.90 -9.08
CA ASP A 39 -12.34 -19.99 -9.96
C ASP A 39 -11.62 -18.64 -10.06
N VAL A 40 -12.36 -17.55 -10.25
CA VAL A 40 -11.81 -16.18 -10.27
C VAL A 40 -11.12 -15.84 -8.95
N MET A 41 -11.72 -16.16 -7.80
CA MET A 41 -11.08 -15.90 -6.50
C MET A 41 -9.80 -16.72 -6.31
N GLY A 42 -9.79 -17.98 -6.75
CA GLY A 42 -8.59 -18.83 -6.73
C GLY A 42 -7.46 -18.23 -7.56
N GLU A 43 -7.76 -17.80 -8.80
CA GLU A 43 -6.79 -17.14 -9.68
C GLU A 43 -6.25 -15.83 -9.08
N GLN A 44 -7.12 -14.98 -8.53
CA GLN A 44 -6.72 -13.72 -7.90
C GLN A 44 -5.79 -13.93 -6.70
N LEU A 45 -6.09 -14.91 -5.84
CA LEU A 45 -5.27 -15.21 -4.66
C LEU A 45 -3.93 -15.87 -5.03
N ASN A 46 -3.90 -16.69 -6.08
CA ASN A 46 -2.66 -17.22 -6.64
C ASN A 46 -1.79 -16.09 -7.19
N HIS A 47 -2.37 -15.17 -7.97
CA HIS A 47 -1.66 -14.00 -8.46
C HIS A 47 -1.14 -13.12 -7.32
N LEU A 48 -1.95 -12.88 -6.30
CA LEU A 48 -1.54 -12.12 -5.11
C LEU A 48 -0.35 -12.79 -4.39
N ALA A 49 -0.35 -14.12 -4.31
CA ALA A 49 0.75 -14.89 -3.74
C ALA A 49 2.04 -14.82 -4.57
N GLU A 50 1.95 -14.66 -5.90
CA GLU A 50 3.10 -14.43 -6.78
C GLU A 50 3.64 -13.00 -6.61
N VAL A 51 2.75 -12.00 -6.59
CA VAL A 51 3.10 -10.59 -6.39
C VAL A 51 3.81 -10.37 -5.05
N ALA A 52 3.38 -11.08 -4.00
CA ALA A 52 4.00 -11.04 -2.68
C ALA A 52 5.46 -11.56 -2.64
N LEU A 53 5.97 -12.15 -3.72
CA LEU A 53 7.37 -12.61 -3.82
C LEU A 53 8.33 -11.54 -4.37
N HIS A 54 7.81 -10.42 -4.88
CA HIS A 54 8.66 -9.34 -5.38
C HIS A 54 9.40 -8.62 -4.24
N GLU A 55 10.69 -8.32 -4.43
CA GLU A 55 11.54 -7.72 -3.38
C GLU A 55 11.07 -6.35 -2.89
N ASN A 56 10.30 -5.62 -3.72
CA ASN A 56 9.76 -4.30 -3.40
C ASN A 56 8.30 -4.34 -2.93
N ILE A 57 7.75 -5.53 -2.64
CA ILE A 57 6.36 -5.69 -2.20
C ILE A 57 6.34 -6.49 -0.89
N SER A 58 5.66 -5.94 0.11
CA SER A 58 5.37 -6.63 1.36
C SER A 58 3.87 -6.70 1.55
N ILE A 59 3.33 -7.91 1.72
CA ILE A 59 1.90 -8.10 1.98
C ILE A 59 1.74 -8.75 3.35
N GLN A 60 1.02 -8.07 4.22
CA GLN A 60 0.67 -8.54 5.55
C GLN A 60 -0.84 -8.68 5.68
N VAL A 61 -1.28 -9.78 6.28
CA VAL A 61 -2.69 -10.10 6.48
C VAL A 61 -3.00 -9.98 7.96
N MET A 62 -4.02 -9.20 8.27
CA MET A 62 -4.61 -9.13 9.59
C MET A 62 -5.69 -10.20 9.73
N PRO A 63 -5.43 -11.25 10.56
CA PRO A 63 -6.36 -12.36 10.71
C PRO A 63 -7.56 -11.95 11.58
N PHE A 64 -8.67 -12.68 11.46
CA PHE A 64 -9.89 -12.39 12.21
C PHE A 64 -9.76 -12.56 13.72
N ASP A 65 -8.82 -13.40 14.17
CA ASP A 65 -8.52 -13.66 15.57
C ASP A 65 -7.45 -12.70 16.13
N ALA A 66 -6.99 -11.71 15.35
CA ALA A 66 -6.06 -10.71 15.84
C ALA A 66 -6.70 -9.89 16.98
N GLU A 67 -6.12 -10.01 18.18
CA GLU A 67 -6.49 -9.15 19.30
C GLU A 67 -5.96 -7.74 19.06
N THR A 68 -6.87 -6.80 18.79
CA THR A 68 -6.49 -5.39 18.65
C THR A 68 -7.50 -4.47 19.33
N SER A 69 -6.97 -3.49 20.06
CA SER A 69 -7.74 -2.36 20.59
C SER A 69 -8.02 -1.30 19.50
N THR A 70 -7.56 -1.54 18.28
CA THR A 70 -7.53 -0.55 17.20
C THR A 70 -8.76 -0.71 16.29
N GLY A 71 -9.73 0.20 16.39
CA GLY A 71 -10.88 0.28 15.46
C GLY A 71 -10.52 0.67 14.01
N GLY A 72 -9.22 0.65 13.67
CA GLY A 72 -8.68 1.09 12.38
C GLY A 72 -8.90 0.14 11.21
N ILE A 73 -9.25 -1.12 11.48
CA ILE A 73 -9.47 -2.15 10.44
C ILE A 73 -10.63 -1.74 9.50
N SER A 74 -11.55 -0.90 9.98
CA SER A 74 -12.73 -0.48 9.23
C SER A 74 -12.46 0.62 8.20
N PHE A 75 -11.25 1.20 8.15
CA PHE A 75 -10.94 2.35 7.29
C PHE A 75 -9.78 2.03 6.35
N ALA A 76 -10.04 2.06 5.04
CA ALA A 76 -9.00 2.01 4.03
C ALA A 76 -8.36 3.40 3.86
N PHE A 77 -7.03 3.44 3.81
CA PHE A 77 -6.27 4.64 3.48
C PHE A 77 -4.93 4.26 2.85
N THR A 78 -4.32 5.20 2.15
CA THR A 78 -2.96 5.07 1.61
C THR A 78 -2.10 6.17 2.21
N LEU A 79 -0.99 5.79 2.83
CA LEU A 79 0.04 6.72 3.28
C LEU A 79 1.11 6.81 2.18
N LEU A 80 1.26 7.97 1.57
CA LEU A 80 2.31 8.22 0.58
C LEU A 80 3.41 9.05 1.21
N GLN A 81 4.64 8.54 1.14
CA GLN A 81 5.85 9.23 1.58
C GLN A 81 6.86 9.16 0.43
N ILE A 82 7.02 10.28 -0.25
CA ILE A 82 7.90 10.40 -1.41
C ILE A 82 9.09 11.29 -0.99
N PRO A 83 10.27 10.70 -0.77
CA PRO A 83 11.44 11.47 -0.39
C PRO A 83 11.85 12.39 -1.54
N SER A 84 12.18 13.64 -1.22
CA SER A 84 12.70 14.61 -2.17
C SER A 84 14.23 14.57 -2.15
N HIS A 85 14.85 14.24 -3.28
CA HIS A 85 16.31 14.21 -3.43
C HIS A 85 16.91 15.59 -3.78
N GLY A 86 16.30 16.70 -3.35
CA GLY A 86 16.70 18.04 -3.75
C GLY A 86 16.30 19.16 -2.78
N ILE A 87 16.00 20.35 -3.32
CA ILE A 87 15.70 21.55 -2.52
C ILE A 87 14.23 21.57 -2.03
N ALA A 88 13.39 20.69 -2.58
CA ALA A 88 12.00 20.56 -2.15
C ALA A 88 11.91 19.72 -0.86
N ALA A 89 10.90 20.00 -0.04
CA ALA A 89 10.55 19.15 1.10
C ALA A 89 10.02 17.79 0.62
N ASP A 90 10.13 16.78 1.48
CA ASP A 90 9.48 15.47 1.27
C ASP A 90 7.97 15.65 1.08
N LEU A 91 7.40 14.86 0.18
CA LEU A 91 5.97 14.86 -0.07
C LEU A 91 5.32 13.74 0.74
N GLU A 92 4.58 14.12 1.77
CA GLU A 92 3.87 13.20 2.64
C GLU A 92 2.38 13.56 2.68
N PHE A 93 1.51 12.60 2.37
CA PHE A 93 0.08 12.79 2.51
C PHE A 93 -0.66 11.46 2.70
N VAL A 94 -1.85 11.55 3.29
CA VAL A 94 -2.80 10.46 3.41
C VAL A 94 -3.86 10.63 2.33
N TYR A 95 -4.07 9.59 1.55
CA TYR A 95 -5.19 9.47 0.63
C TYR A 95 -6.28 8.60 1.25
N ILE A 96 -7.52 9.11 1.27
CA ILE A 96 -8.69 8.39 1.76
C ILE A 96 -9.75 8.43 0.66
N GLU A 97 -10.01 7.28 0.08
CA GLU A 97 -11.06 7.11 -0.93
C GLU A 97 -12.42 6.88 -0.25
N SER A 98 -13.46 7.47 -0.82
CA SER A 98 -14.86 7.26 -0.47
C SER A 98 -15.65 6.93 -1.76
N PHE A 99 -16.90 6.53 -1.61
CA PHE A 99 -17.72 6.08 -2.75
C PHE A 99 -17.87 7.14 -3.85
N ASP A 100 -17.94 8.42 -3.49
CA ASP A 100 -18.20 9.55 -4.38
C ASP A 100 -17.12 10.64 -4.37
N ASP A 101 -16.10 10.53 -3.52
CA ASP A 101 -15.08 11.56 -3.32
C ASP A 101 -13.76 10.96 -2.81
N ALA A 102 -12.72 11.78 -2.74
CA ALA A 102 -11.47 11.43 -2.08
C ALA A 102 -10.88 12.61 -1.31
N ARG A 103 -10.23 12.31 -0.18
CA ARG A 103 -9.56 13.31 0.65
C ARG A 103 -8.05 13.10 0.63
N TYR A 104 -7.33 14.21 0.45
CA TYR A 104 -5.88 14.29 0.58
C TYR A 104 -5.57 15.07 1.86
N LEU A 105 -4.90 14.44 2.82
CA LEU A 105 -4.50 15.06 4.08
C LEU A 105 -2.98 15.21 4.10
N ASP A 106 -2.50 16.44 4.01
CA ASP A 106 -1.08 16.83 4.02
C ASP A 106 -0.68 17.59 5.30
N ALA A 107 -1.65 17.89 6.17
CA ALA A 107 -1.38 18.45 7.49
C ALA A 107 -0.54 17.46 8.32
N LYS A 108 0.56 17.95 8.89
CA LYS A 108 1.55 17.13 9.62
C LYS A 108 0.92 16.30 10.74
N GLU A 109 -0.01 16.89 11.47
CA GLU A 109 -0.73 16.22 12.57
C GLU A 109 -1.61 15.08 12.06
N ALA A 110 -2.24 15.26 10.89
CA ALA A 110 -3.04 14.22 10.26
C ALA A 110 -2.15 13.08 9.77
N VAL A 111 -1.07 13.39 9.03
CA VAL A 111 -0.10 12.39 8.56
C VAL A 111 0.45 11.58 9.75
N ALA A 112 0.90 12.26 10.82
CA ALA A 112 1.43 11.59 12.01
C ALA A 112 0.42 10.65 12.70
N ALA A 113 -0.86 11.04 12.74
CA ALA A 113 -1.93 10.21 13.30
C ALA A 113 -2.15 8.93 12.47
N TYR A 114 -2.19 9.04 11.14
CA TYR A 114 -2.33 7.89 10.25
C TYR A 114 -1.08 7.01 10.21
N THR A 115 0.13 7.57 10.31
CA THR A 115 1.36 6.78 10.47
C THR A 115 1.34 5.97 11.78
N THR A 116 0.88 6.58 12.87
CA THR A 116 0.69 5.87 14.15
C THR A 116 -0.33 4.75 14.02
N LEU A 117 -1.44 4.99 13.32
CA LEU A 117 -2.46 3.99 13.04
C LEU A 117 -1.90 2.83 12.20
N TRP A 118 -1.20 3.15 11.12
CA TRP A 118 -0.52 2.18 10.25
C TRP A 118 0.39 1.25 11.06
N ASN A 119 1.27 1.81 11.88
CA ASN A 119 2.20 1.03 12.70
C ASN A 119 1.48 0.09 13.68
N ARG A 120 0.34 0.51 14.24
CA ARG A 120 -0.48 -0.35 15.12
C ARG A 120 -1.12 -1.50 14.35
N ILE A 121 -1.65 -1.23 13.15
CA ILE A 121 -2.24 -2.26 12.29
C ILE A 121 -1.16 -3.24 11.86
N GLN A 122 -0.01 -2.74 11.42
CA GLN A 122 1.14 -3.57 11.02
C GLN A 122 1.61 -4.47 12.14
N ALA A 123 1.74 -3.96 13.37
CA ALA A 123 2.18 -4.74 14.52
C ALA A 123 1.20 -5.86 14.93
N ALA A 124 -0.09 -5.71 14.61
CA ALA A 124 -1.12 -6.71 14.88
C ALA A 124 -1.37 -7.67 13.69
N ALA A 125 -0.80 -7.38 12.51
CA ALA A 125 -0.90 -8.25 11.34
C ALA A 125 0.13 -9.39 11.41
N LEU A 126 -0.13 -10.44 10.63
CA LEU A 126 0.85 -11.50 10.42
C LEU A 126 2.05 -10.97 9.63
N GLY A 127 3.23 -11.50 9.93
CA GLY A 127 4.42 -11.23 9.12
C GLY A 127 4.24 -11.66 7.65
N PRO A 128 5.07 -11.15 6.71
CA PRO A 128 4.88 -11.42 5.27
C PRO A 128 4.89 -12.90 4.90
N LYS A 129 5.71 -13.73 5.58
CA LYS A 129 5.79 -15.18 5.32
C LYS A 129 4.54 -15.92 5.78
N GLU A 130 4.02 -15.58 6.95
CA GLU A 130 2.80 -16.14 7.52
C GLU A 130 1.58 -15.70 6.70
N SER A 131 1.55 -14.43 6.29
CA SER A 131 0.54 -13.88 5.40
C SER A 131 0.48 -14.60 4.06
N LEU A 132 1.63 -14.88 3.44
CA LEU A 132 1.71 -15.67 2.21
C LEU A 132 1.15 -17.10 2.39
N LYS A 133 1.37 -17.73 3.54
CA LYS A 133 0.76 -19.05 3.84
C LYS A 133 -0.76 -18.96 3.92
N VAL A 134 -1.30 -17.91 4.56
CA VAL A 134 -2.74 -17.67 4.64
C VAL A 134 -3.34 -17.43 3.26
N ILE A 135 -2.73 -16.55 2.45
CA ILE A 135 -3.19 -16.26 1.07
C ILE A 135 -3.26 -17.55 0.24
N ARG A 136 -2.22 -18.38 0.27
CA ARG A 136 -2.21 -19.67 -0.45
C ARG A 136 -3.22 -20.66 0.08
N SER A 137 -3.36 -20.77 1.40
CA SER A 137 -4.32 -21.66 2.05
C SER A 137 -5.76 -21.30 1.68
N VAL A 138 -6.10 -20.01 1.67
CA VAL A 138 -7.42 -19.54 1.25
C VAL A 138 -7.61 -19.71 -0.26
N GLY A 139 -6.58 -19.47 -1.07
CA GLY A 139 -6.64 -19.72 -2.52
C GLY A 139 -6.97 -21.17 -2.87
N GLN A 140 -6.37 -22.13 -2.15
CA GLN A 140 -6.66 -23.56 -2.33
C GLN A 140 -8.12 -23.92 -2.02
N GLN A 141 -8.75 -23.25 -1.05
CA GLN A 141 -10.17 -23.46 -0.71
C GLN A 141 -11.13 -23.05 -1.82
N TYR A 142 -10.69 -22.24 -2.79
CA TYR A 142 -11.49 -21.85 -3.96
C TYR A 142 -11.26 -22.75 -5.17
N SER A 143 -10.28 -23.65 -5.12
CA SER A 143 -9.98 -24.62 -6.17
C SER A 143 -10.58 -26.01 -5.90
N GLU A 144 -11.25 -26.18 -4.76
CA GLU A 144 -12.04 -27.36 -4.36
C GLU A 144 -13.53 -27.19 -4.71
#